data_AF-A0A9X8EM40-F1
#
_entry.id   AF-A0A9X8EM40-F1
#
_cell.length_a   1.000
_cell.length_b   1.000
_cell.length_c   1.000
_cell.angle_alpha   90.00
_cell.angle_beta   90.00
_cell.angle_gamma   90.00
#
_symmetry.space_group_name_H-M   'P 1'
#
loop_
_entity.id
_entity.type
_entity.pdbx_description
1 polymer ?
#
loop_
_entity_poly.entity_id
_entity_poly.type
_entity_poly.pdbx_seq_one_letter_code
_entity_poly.pdbx_strand_id
1 'polypeptide(L)'
;MTQDIEDFDGFGAPTELEMWKHQVVLITNEAEYLTRELGKARRNIAKLVAMNQGLTKDLHDLQLKSTGRVLPTSCALSGSPAQEIAELHKNS
;
A
#
# COMPACT_ATOMS: atom_id res chain seq x y z
N MET A 1 60.22 -24.91 -4.72
CA MET A 1 59.67 -25.12 -3.36
C MET A 1 58.38 -24.36 -3.30
N THR A 2 57.27 -25.06 -3.51
CA THR A 2 55.90 -24.59 -3.35
C THR A 2 55.66 -24.39 -1.86
N GLN A 3 55.46 -23.15 -1.43
CA GLN A 3 54.93 -22.85 -0.11
C GLN A 3 53.49 -22.40 -0.29
N ASP A 4 52.63 -23.39 -0.17
CA ASP A 4 51.28 -23.38 0.39
C ASP A 4 50.73 -21.99 0.70
N ILE A 5 49.98 -21.45 -0.26
CA ILE A 5 48.89 -20.53 0.04
C ILE A 5 47.85 -21.44 0.71
N GLU A 6 47.93 -21.58 2.03
CA GLU A 6 46.87 -22.21 2.79
C GLU A 6 45.57 -21.44 2.50
N ASP A 7 44.64 -22.13 1.84
CA ASP A 7 43.26 -21.74 1.62
C ASP A 7 42.61 -21.39 2.98
N PHE A 8 42.80 -20.15 3.43
CA PHE A 8 42.14 -19.60 4.62
C PHE A 8 40.78 -18.99 4.27
N ASP A 9 40.16 -19.42 3.16
CA ASP A 9 38.90 -18.89 2.64
C ASP A 9 37.63 -19.50 3.30
N GLY A 10 37.77 -20.36 4.31
CA GLY A 10 36.67 -21.25 4.72
C GLY A 10 36.09 -21.11 6.12
N PHE A 11 36.72 -20.39 7.05
CA PHE A 11 36.28 -20.37 8.47
C PHE A 11 35.72 -18.99 8.86
N GLY A 12 34.47 -18.72 8.44
CA GLY A 12 33.68 -17.60 8.97
C GLY A 12 32.80 -16.85 7.96
N ALA A 13 33.01 -17.04 6.66
CA ALA A 13 32.14 -16.47 5.64
C ALA A 13 30.86 -17.33 5.50
N PRO A 14 29.66 -16.72 5.48
CA PRO A 14 28.42 -17.46 5.18
C PRO A 14 28.52 -18.10 3.80
N THR A 15 28.15 -19.36 3.71
CA THR A 15 28.01 -20.05 2.42
C THR A 15 26.93 -19.38 1.57
N GLU A 16 27.02 -19.51 0.25
CA GLU A 16 25.99 -18.97 -0.65
C GLU A 16 24.58 -19.44 -0.27
N LEU A 17 24.44 -20.71 0.13
CA LEU A 17 23.17 -21.28 0.59
C LEU A 17 22.65 -20.58 1.86
N GLU A 18 23.52 -20.29 2.82
CA GLU A 18 23.16 -19.55 4.04
C GLU A 18 22.76 -18.11 3.72
N MET A 19 23.46 -17.48 2.78
CA MET A 19 23.09 -16.15 2.28
C MET A 19 21.70 -16.18 1.63
N TRP A 20 21.42 -17.14 0.74
CA TRP A 20 20.11 -17.25 0.11
C TRP A 20 18.99 -17.52 1.13
N LYS A 21 19.23 -18.39 2.12
CA LYS A 21 18.28 -18.59 3.23
C LYS A 21 18.01 -17.28 3.98
N HIS A 22 19.05 -16.51 4.27
CA HIS A 22 18.90 -15.21 4.91
C HIS A 22 18.11 -14.22 4.04
N GLN A 23 18.39 -14.15 2.75
CA GLN A 23 17.68 -13.29 1.81
C GLN A 23 16.19 -13.63 1.74
N VAL A 24 15.84 -14.92 1.72
CA VAL A 24 14.43 -15.34 1.75
C VAL A 24 13.74 -14.82 3.01
N VAL A 25 14.36 -14.94 4.18
CA VAL A 25 13.80 -14.41 5.44
C VAL A 25 13.58 -12.90 5.38
N LEU A 26 14.56 -12.14 4.87
CA LEU A 26 14.43 -10.68 4.72
C LEU A 26 13.26 -10.31 3.80
N ILE A 27 13.17 -10.95 2.63
CA ILE A 27 12.12 -10.68 1.65
C ILE A 27 10.74 -11.05 2.20
N THR A 28 10.62 -12.19 2.90
CA THR A 28 9.35 -12.59 3.53
C THR A 28 8.91 -11.57 4.58
N ASN A 29 9.82 -11.15 5.47
CA ASN A 29 9.50 -10.16 6.50
C ASN A 29 9.07 -8.81 5.89
N GLU A 30 9.77 -8.35 4.85
CA GLU A 30 9.42 -7.11 4.16
C GLU A 30 8.06 -7.21 3.47
N ALA A 31 7.78 -8.34 2.80
CA ALA A 31 6.49 -8.58 2.16
C ALA A 31 5.33 -8.58 3.18
N GLU A 32 5.52 -9.20 4.34
CA GLU A 32 4.54 -9.17 5.43
C GLU A 32 4.33 -7.76 5.98
N TYR A 33 5.41 -7.00 6.18
CA TYR A 33 5.34 -5.62 6.64
C TYR A 33 4.58 -4.74 5.65
N LEU A 34 4.95 -4.75 4.37
CA LEU A 34 4.30 -3.98 3.32
C LEU A 34 2.82 -4.36 3.18
N THR A 35 2.48 -5.64 3.30
CA THR A 35 1.09 -6.10 3.27
C THR A 35 0.27 -5.50 4.41
N ARG A 36 0.84 -5.43 5.63
CA ARG A 36 0.18 -4.81 6.79
C ARG A 36 -0.01 -3.31 6.59
N GLU A 37 1.02 -2.60 6.14
CA GLU A 37 0.96 -1.16 5.91
C GLU A 37 -0.02 -0.80 4.77
N LEU A 38 -0.03 -1.57 3.68
CA LEU A 38 -1.02 -1.43 2.62
C LEU A 38 -2.45 -1.61 3.15
N GLY A 39 -2.67 -2.61 4.01
CA GLY A 39 -3.96 -2.82 4.67
C GLY A 39 -4.38 -1.64 5.54
N LYS A 40 -3.45 -1.04 6.29
CA LYS A 40 -3.71 0.17 7.09
C LYS A 40 -4.03 1.37 6.20
N ALA A 41 -3.24 1.60 5.15
CA ALA A 41 -3.44 2.69 4.20
C ALA A 41 -4.82 2.61 3.53
N ARG A 42 -5.21 1.42 3.05
CA ARG A 42 -6.55 1.20 2.47
C ARG A 42 -7.69 1.54 3.43
N ARG A 43 -7.58 1.14 4.71
CA ARG A 43 -8.58 1.50 5.73
C ARG A 43 -8.62 3.00 6.01
N ASN A 44 -7.46 3.66 6.04
CA ASN A 44 -7.38 5.10 6.25
C ASN A 44 -8.02 5.87 5.08
N ILE A 45 -7.73 5.48 3.84
CA ILE A 45 -8.35 6.03 2.64
C ILE A 45 -9.87 5.86 2.70
N ALA A 46 -10.37 4.67 3.04
CA ALA A 46 -11.81 4.43 3.16
C ALA A 46 -12.47 5.35 4.20
N LYS A 47 -11.82 5.56 5.36
CA LYS A 47 -12.30 6.51 6.39
C LYS A 47 -12.32 7.95 5.88
N LEU A 48 -11.29 8.38 5.17
CA LEU A 48 -11.21 9.73 4.61
C LEU A 48 -12.29 9.97 3.54
N VAL A 49 -12.54 8.98 2.69
CA VAL A 49 -13.63 9.02 1.70
C VAL A 49 -14.98 9.16 2.40
N ALA A 50 -15.26 8.34 3.41
CA ALA A 50 -16.50 8.42 4.18
C ALA A 50 -16.67 9.78 4.87
N MET A 51 -15.59 10.32 5.44
CA MET A 51 -15.60 11.65 6.06
C MET A 51 -15.88 12.74 5.03
N ASN A 52 -15.22 12.69 3.86
CA ASN A 52 -15.43 13.67 2.80
C ASN A 52 -16.87 13.64 2.28
N GLN A 53 -17.45 12.45 2.12
CA GLN A 53 -18.86 12.29 1.75
C GLN A 53 -19.80 12.89 2.80
N GLY A 54 -19.53 12.66 4.09
CA GLY A 54 -20.30 13.26 5.19
C GLY A 54 -20.22 14.78 5.18
N LEU A 55 -19.02 15.35 5.09
CA LEU A 55 -18.81 16.80 5.03
C LEU A 55 -19.45 17.43 3.80
N THR A 56 -19.38 16.76 2.65
CA THR A 56 -20.02 17.20 1.40
C THR A 56 -21.53 17.27 1.56
N LYS A 57 -22.13 16.29 2.24
CA LYS A 57 -23.55 16.28 2.57
C LYS A 57 -23.93 17.40 3.54
N ASP A 58 -23.17 17.58 4.61
CA ASP A 58 -23.42 18.63 5.61
C ASP A 58 -23.34 20.02 4.98
N LEU A 59 -22.35 20.25 4.10
CA LEU A 59 -22.23 21.49 3.33
C LEU A 59 -23.43 21.71 2.42
N HIS A 60 -23.87 20.68 1.69
CA HIS A 60 -25.04 20.74 0.84
C HIS A 60 -26.30 21.13 1.64
N ASP A 61 -26.53 20.47 2.78
CA ASP A 61 -27.69 20.71 3.63
C ASP A 61 -27.66 22.12 4.24
N LEU A 62 -26.48 22.61 4.62
CA LEU A 62 -26.32 23.94 5.21
C LEU A 62 -26.47 25.05 4.16
N GLN A 63 -25.99 24.83 2.93
CA GLN A 63 -26.22 25.73 1.80
C GLN A 63 -27.70 25.81 1.45
N LEU A 64 -28.39 24.67 1.35
CA LEU A 64 -29.83 24.63 1.06
C LEU A 64 -30.63 25.44 2.09
N LYS A 65 -30.27 25.31 3.39
CA LYS A 65 -30.89 26.06 4.49
C LYS A 65 -30.58 27.56 4.45
N SER A 66 -29.38 27.95 4.03
CA SER A 66 -28.90 29.34 4.08
C SER A 66 -29.28 30.17 2.86
N THR A 67 -29.09 29.63 1.65
CA THR A 67 -29.16 30.41 0.40
C THR A 67 -30.36 30.02 -0.48
N GLY A 68 -31.05 28.92 -0.15
CA GLY A 68 -32.08 28.32 -1.01
C GLY A 68 -31.55 27.84 -2.37
N ARG A 69 -30.22 27.79 -2.57
CA ARG A 69 -29.56 27.39 -3.82
C ARG A 69 -28.41 26.43 -3.54
N VAL A 70 -28.38 25.33 -4.30
CA VAL A 70 -27.27 24.36 -4.29
C VAL A 70 -26.25 24.80 -5.33
N LEU A 71 -25.01 25.06 -4.91
CA LEU A 71 -23.88 25.23 -5.83
C LEU A 71 -23.30 23.85 -6.16
N PRO A 72 -22.80 23.63 -7.40
CA PRO A 72 -22.18 22.36 -7.74
C PRO A 72 -20.95 22.14 -6.87
N THR A 73 -20.97 21.08 -6.06
CA THR A 73 -19.79 20.64 -5.32
C THR A 73 -18.84 20.00 -6.33
N SER A 74 -17.70 20.66 -6.56
CA SER A 74 -16.60 20.13 -7.38
C SER A 74 -15.96 18.94 -6.63
N CYS A 75 -16.54 17.75 -6.76
CA CYS A 75 -16.04 16.53 -6.13
C CYS A 75 -15.60 15.55 -7.21
N ALA A 76 -14.37 15.74 -7.70
CA ALA A 76 -13.72 14.89 -8.71
C ALA A 76 -13.26 13.50 -8.18
N LEU A 77 -13.91 12.93 -7.17
CA LEU A 77 -13.56 11.62 -6.58
C LEU A 77 -14.79 10.69 -6.50
N SER A 78 -15.68 10.77 -7.48
CA SER A 78 -16.83 9.85 -7.62
C SER A 78 -16.45 8.47 -8.16
N GLY A 79 -15.18 8.23 -8.48
CA GLY A 79 -14.68 6.90 -8.82
C GLY A 79 -14.78 5.99 -7.62
N SER A 80 -15.79 5.12 -7.59
CA SER A 80 -15.86 4.04 -6.62
C SER A 80 -14.65 3.12 -6.83
N PRO A 81 -13.78 2.90 -5.83
CA PRO A 81 -12.68 1.94 -5.93
C PRO A 81 -13.16 0.52 -6.32
N ALA A 82 -14.45 0.22 -6.08
CA ALA A 82 -15.05 -1.05 -6.44
C ALA A 82 -15.28 -1.23 -7.95
N GLN A 83 -15.40 -0.15 -8.72
CA GLN A 83 -15.57 -0.22 -10.19
C GLN A 83 -14.24 -0.48 -10.90
N GLU A 84 -13.16 0.16 -10.45
CA GLU A 84 -11.83 0.03 -11.06
C GLU A 84 -11.21 -1.37 -10.82
N ILE A 85 -11.44 -1.97 -9.65
CA ILE A 85 -11.00 -3.36 -9.36
C ILE A 85 -11.80 -4.39 -10.19
N ALA A 86 -13.09 -4.13 -10.44
CA ALA A 86 -13.93 -5.03 -11.23
C ALA A 86 -13.58 -5.01 -12.73
N GLU A 87 -13.08 -3.91 -13.26
CA GLU A 87 -12.61 -3.81 -14.64
C GLU A 87 -11.24 -4.48 -14.86
N LEU A 88 -10.34 -4.44 -13.87
CA LEU A 88 -9.05 -5.13 -13.95
C LEU A 88 -9.18 -6.66 -14.06
N HIS A 89 -10.16 -7.28 -13.40
CA HIS A 89 -10.41 -8.73 -13.49
C HIS A 89 -11.16 -9.17 -14.76
N LYS A 90 -11.75 -8.25 -15.54
CA LYS A 90 -12.36 -8.57 -16.84
C LYS A 90 -11.35 -8.63 -17.99
N ASN A 91 -10.15 -8.09 -17.77
CA ASN A 91 -9.10 -7.95 -18.79
C ASN A 91 -7.87 -8.85 -18.52
N SER A 92 -7.97 -9.81 -17.59
CA SER A 92 -7.04 -10.94 -17.43
C SER A 92 -7.72 -12.23 -17.89
#